data_AF-A0AAU7T591-F1
#
_entry.id   AF-A0AAU7T591-F1
#
_cell.length_a   1.000
_cell.length_b   1.000
_cell.length_c   1.000
_cell.angle_alpha   90.00
_cell.angle_beta   90.00
_cell.angle_gamma   90.00
#
_symmetry.space_group_name_H-M   'P 1'
#
loop_
_entity.id
_entity.type
_entity.pdbx_description
1 polymer ?
#
loop_
_entity_poly.entity_id
_entity_poly.type
_entity_poly.pdbx_seq_one_letter_code
_entity_poly.pdbx_strand_id
1 'polypeptide(L)'
;MSSADWTLAASDLSTRSGATPRLRMVVKSSGALAFAPRSVELALDGSTAVVRQLNGDLIWLETAEYCAFPDGDQIRTSRYDTDSVPVPRNTGSEARALSSLNACLSWADAQLASGNLPRKSRHLGRKTLTSTAVAGTGHEFFINCDIETGIALKATGQLLRGPFTVEVEKLELGDFPRGMLEPIHLRDSRLEAP
;
A
#
# COMPACT_ATOMS: atom_id res chain seq x y z
N MET A 1 -23.90 28.75 -7.51
CA MET A 1 -23.51 27.33 -7.32
C MET A 1 -22.09 27.35 -6.76
N SER A 2 -21.94 26.93 -5.50
CA SER A 2 -20.76 27.20 -4.66
C SER A 2 -19.60 26.27 -4.99
N SER A 3 -18.39 26.83 -5.19
CA SER A 3 -17.14 26.08 -5.37
C SER A 3 -16.50 25.63 -4.03
N ALA A 4 -17.20 25.81 -2.91
CA ALA A 4 -16.68 25.60 -1.56
C ALA A 4 -16.78 24.15 -1.03
N ASP A 5 -17.48 23.24 -1.72
CA ASP A 5 -17.70 21.86 -1.22
C ASP A 5 -16.54 20.89 -1.51
N TRP A 6 -15.58 21.23 -2.37
CA TRP A 6 -14.57 20.28 -2.85
C TRP A 6 -13.28 20.25 -2.03
N THR A 7 -12.89 21.39 -1.44
CA THR A 7 -11.76 21.45 -0.51
C THR A 7 -12.06 20.64 0.74
N LEU A 8 -13.33 20.55 1.14
CA LEU A 8 -13.80 19.67 2.20
C LEU A 8 -13.68 18.20 1.82
N ALA A 9 -14.08 17.76 0.61
CA ALA A 9 -13.98 16.35 0.22
C ALA A 9 -12.53 15.81 0.12
N ALA A 10 -11.58 16.63 -0.34
CA ALA A 10 -10.16 16.25 -0.40
C ALA A 10 -9.49 16.28 0.99
N SER A 11 -9.92 17.18 1.87
CA SER A 11 -9.47 17.25 3.27
C SER A 11 -10.21 16.25 4.18
N ASP A 12 -11.40 15.79 3.80
CA ASP A 12 -12.21 14.78 4.51
C ASP A 12 -11.64 13.38 4.31
N LEU A 13 -10.99 13.13 3.16
CA LEU A 13 -10.27 11.89 2.90
C LEU A 13 -9.02 11.74 3.79
N SER A 14 -8.45 12.84 4.28
CA SER A 14 -7.32 12.82 5.22
C SER A 14 -7.72 12.89 6.70
N THR A 15 -8.99 13.19 7.02
CA THR A 15 -9.45 13.45 8.40
C THR A 15 -10.55 12.52 8.91
N ARG A 16 -10.96 11.48 8.17
CA ARG A 16 -11.76 10.39 8.74
C ARG A 16 -10.91 9.56 9.73
N SER A 17 -10.84 10.07 10.96
CA SER A 17 -10.42 9.39 12.19
C SER A 17 -11.42 8.29 12.57
N GLY A 18 -11.63 7.34 11.66
CA GLY A 18 -12.15 6.02 11.96
C GLY A 18 -10.96 5.07 11.96
N ALA A 19 -10.95 4.07 12.85
CA ALA A 19 -9.94 3.02 12.85
C ALA A 19 -9.67 2.56 11.41
N THR A 20 -8.40 2.55 10.99
CA THR A 20 -8.01 2.14 9.63
C THR A 20 -8.64 0.78 9.37
N PRO A 21 -9.53 0.65 8.37
CA PRO A 21 -10.25 -0.59 8.18
C PRO A 21 -9.25 -1.70 7.94
N ARG A 22 -9.43 -2.83 8.64
CA ARG A 22 -8.70 -4.05 8.35
C ARG A 22 -8.93 -4.35 6.88
N LEU A 23 -7.85 -4.41 6.10
CA LEU A 23 -7.94 -4.68 4.67
C LEU A 23 -6.97 -5.75 4.25
N ARG A 24 -7.36 -6.49 3.23
CA ARG A 24 -6.52 -7.42 2.51
C ARG A 24 -6.70 -7.19 1.03
N MET A 25 -5.61 -7.12 0.31
CA MET A 25 -5.63 -6.93 -1.14
C MET A 25 -4.60 -7.79 -1.84
N VAL A 26 -4.97 -8.28 -3.03
CA VAL A 26 -4.01 -8.82 -3.99
C VAL A 26 -3.65 -7.72 -4.94
N VAL A 27 -2.37 -7.35 -4.96
CA VAL A 27 -1.82 -6.28 -5.78
C VAL A 27 -0.98 -6.87 -6.89
N LYS A 28 -1.25 -6.44 -8.11
CA LYS A 28 -0.47 -6.78 -9.28
C LYS A 28 0.34 -5.58 -9.73
N SER A 29 1.60 -5.85 -10.05
CA SER A 29 2.56 -4.87 -10.52
C SER A 29 3.10 -5.29 -11.88
N SER A 30 3.18 -4.34 -12.82
CA SER A 30 3.67 -4.57 -14.18
C SER A 30 4.41 -3.35 -14.73
N GLY A 31 5.18 -3.57 -15.80
CA GLY A 31 5.96 -2.52 -16.46
C GLY A 31 7.30 -2.26 -15.76
N ALA A 32 7.76 -1.01 -15.81
CA ALA A 32 9.11 -0.59 -15.42
C ALA A 32 9.34 -0.48 -13.90
N LEU A 33 8.74 -1.36 -13.09
CA LEU A 33 8.91 -1.44 -11.65
C LEU A 33 9.95 -2.47 -11.26
N ALA A 34 10.63 -2.25 -10.13
CA ALA A 34 11.46 -3.29 -9.54
C ALA A 34 10.59 -4.53 -9.23
N PHE A 35 11.10 -5.72 -9.57
CA PHE A 35 10.44 -7.02 -9.34
C PHE A 35 9.13 -7.26 -10.10
N ALA A 36 8.68 -6.35 -10.97
CA ALA A 36 7.58 -6.60 -11.88
C ALA A 36 8.02 -7.46 -13.08
N PRO A 37 7.13 -8.27 -13.67
CA PRO A 37 5.72 -8.47 -13.29
C PRO A 37 5.56 -9.41 -12.09
N ARG A 38 4.65 -9.08 -11.18
CA ARG A 38 4.31 -9.96 -10.03
C ARG A 38 2.95 -9.66 -9.44
N SER A 39 2.45 -10.60 -8.64
CA SER A 39 1.32 -10.38 -7.73
C SER A 39 1.73 -10.71 -6.30
N VAL A 40 1.34 -9.85 -5.37
CA VAL A 40 1.61 -10.00 -3.94
C VAL A 40 0.34 -9.73 -3.15
N GLU A 41 0.26 -10.31 -1.96
CA GLU A 41 -0.81 -10.04 -1.00
C GLU A 41 -0.34 -8.98 0.00
N LEU A 42 -1.14 -7.95 0.21
CA LEU A 42 -1.00 -6.99 1.30
C LEU A 42 -2.14 -7.17 2.30
N ALA A 43 -1.82 -7.27 3.58
CA ALA A 43 -2.76 -7.17 4.68
C ALA A 43 -2.41 -5.97 5.57
N LEU A 44 -3.40 -5.17 5.96
CA LEU A 44 -3.24 -4.05 6.89
C LEU A 44 -4.22 -4.15 8.05
N ASP A 45 -3.75 -3.79 9.24
CA ASP A 45 -4.53 -3.72 10.48
C ASP A 45 -3.92 -2.66 11.40
N GLY A 46 -4.55 -1.49 11.46
CA GLY A 46 -4.01 -0.32 12.15
C GLY A 46 -2.62 0.07 11.63
N SER A 47 -1.61 0.05 12.51
CA SER A 47 -0.21 0.33 12.18
C SER A 47 0.55 -0.89 11.63
N THR A 48 -0.09 -2.04 11.52
CA THR A 48 0.54 -3.27 11.01
C THR A 48 0.30 -3.42 9.52
N ALA A 49 1.37 -3.68 8.77
CA ALA A 49 1.34 -3.98 7.35
C ALA A 49 2.16 -5.24 7.06
N VAL A 50 1.58 -6.18 6.31
CA VAL A 50 2.26 -7.42 5.92
C VAL A 50 2.12 -7.62 4.42
N VAL A 51 3.24 -7.79 3.74
CA VAL A 51 3.32 -8.14 2.33
C VAL A 51 3.84 -9.57 2.20
N ARG A 52 3.14 -10.38 1.40
CA ARG A 52 3.47 -11.78 1.14
C ARG A 52 3.43 -12.09 -0.34
N GLN A 53 4.17 -13.12 -0.73
CA GLN A 53 3.89 -13.83 -1.97
C GLN A 53 2.54 -14.57 -1.87
N LEU A 54 1.93 -14.91 -3.01
CA LEU A 54 0.64 -15.62 -3.02
C LEU A 54 0.71 -17.05 -2.47
N ASN A 55 1.91 -17.63 -2.38
CA ASN A 55 2.15 -18.92 -1.71
C ASN A 55 2.22 -18.80 -0.18
N GLY A 56 2.17 -17.58 0.38
CA GLY A 56 2.21 -17.30 1.82
C GLY A 56 3.57 -16.82 2.33
N ASP A 57 4.63 -16.87 1.54
CA ASP A 57 5.97 -16.49 1.96
C ASP A 57 6.03 -15.00 2.31
N LEU A 58 6.69 -14.68 3.43
CA LEU A 58 6.87 -13.29 3.87
C LEU A 58 7.77 -12.54 2.89
N ILE A 59 7.35 -11.34 2.49
CA ILE A 59 8.22 -10.36 1.82
C ILE A 59 8.64 -9.29 2.82
N TRP A 60 7.65 -8.73 3.52
CA TRP A 60 7.86 -7.64 4.46
C TRP A 60 6.76 -7.63 5.51
N LEU A 61 7.11 -7.32 6.75
CA LEU A 61 6.18 -6.98 7.81
C LEU A 61 6.68 -5.71 8.48
N GLU A 62 5.76 -4.79 8.73
CA GLU A 62 5.99 -3.54 9.43
C GLU A 62 4.91 -3.36 10.48
N THR A 63 5.32 -2.91 11.66
CA THR A 63 4.45 -2.57 12.79
C THR A 63 4.79 -1.16 13.25
N ALA A 64 4.20 -0.71 14.37
CA ALA A 64 4.64 0.54 14.99
C ALA A 64 6.05 0.46 15.63
N GLU A 65 6.54 -0.74 15.95
CA GLU A 65 7.73 -0.92 16.80
C GLU A 65 8.91 -1.55 16.06
N TYR A 66 8.62 -2.38 15.06
CA TYR A 66 9.64 -3.14 14.34
C TYR A 66 9.20 -3.46 12.91
N CYS A 67 10.19 -3.87 12.12
CA CYS A 67 9.98 -4.54 10.85
C CYS A 67 10.58 -5.94 10.85
N ALA A 68 10.06 -6.82 9.99
CA ALA A 68 10.58 -8.15 9.75
C ALA A 68 10.65 -8.46 8.26
N PHE A 69 11.71 -9.15 7.84
CA PHE A 69 11.93 -9.49 6.43
C PHE A 69 12.81 -10.73 6.27
N PRO A 70 12.72 -11.45 5.14
CA PRO A 70 13.62 -12.56 4.84
C PRO A 70 15.08 -12.09 4.68
N ASP A 71 16.00 -12.82 5.29
CA ASP A 71 17.45 -12.68 5.16
C ASP A 71 18.05 -14.10 4.98
N GLY A 72 18.20 -14.52 3.73
CA GLY A 72 18.50 -15.92 3.40
C GLY A 72 17.36 -16.86 3.81
N ASP A 73 17.70 -17.92 4.56
CA ASP A 73 16.74 -18.92 5.07
C ASP A 73 16.08 -18.50 6.40
N GLN A 74 16.36 -17.28 6.88
CA GLN A 74 15.90 -16.80 8.18
C GLN A 74 15.04 -15.54 8.03
N ILE A 75 14.25 -15.24 9.07
CA ILE A 75 13.55 -13.95 9.19
C ILE A 75 14.37 -13.05 10.12
N ARG A 76 14.80 -11.91 9.60
CA ARG A 76 15.44 -10.87 10.39
C ARG A 76 14.41 -9.88 10.89
N THR A 77 14.53 -9.50 12.16
CA THR A 77 13.71 -8.45 12.80
C THR A 77 14.60 -7.27 13.17
N SER A 78 14.12 -6.05 12.96
CA SER A 78 14.81 -4.81 13.36
C SER A 78 13.82 -3.89 14.06
N ARG A 79 14.18 -3.37 15.24
CA ARG A 79 13.38 -2.36 15.94
C ARG A 79 13.75 -0.97 15.45
N TYR A 80 12.78 -0.06 15.44
CA TYR A 80 12.99 1.31 14.97
C TYR A 80 13.79 2.19 15.95
N ASP A 81 13.84 1.83 17.24
CA ASP A 81 14.49 2.62 18.30
C ASP A 81 15.96 2.25 18.54
N THR A 82 16.41 1.07 18.10
CA THR A 82 17.76 0.56 18.39
C THR A 82 18.70 0.55 17.19
N ASP A 83 18.20 0.36 15.97
CA ASP A 83 19.03 0.02 14.83
C ASP A 83 18.74 0.91 13.61
N SER A 84 19.79 1.17 12.81
CA SER A 84 19.58 1.59 11.43
C SER A 84 18.92 0.44 10.68
N VAL A 85 17.60 0.55 10.46
CA VAL A 85 16.80 -0.51 9.85
C VAL A 85 17.30 -0.79 8.42
N PRO A 86 17.82 -2.00 8.14
CA PRO A 86 18.15 -2.37 6.77
C PRO A 86 16.87 -2.42 5.95
N VAL A 87 16.81 -1.67 4.85
CA VAL A 87 15.70 -1.79 3.90
C VAL A 87 16.00 -2.97 2.98
N PRO A 88 15.27 -4.10 3.06
CA PRO A 88 15.51 -5.23 2.18
C PRO A 88 15.28 -4.81 0.73
N ARG A 89 15.98 -5.45 -0.21
CA ARG A 89 15.85 -5.09 -1.63
C ARG A 89 14.43 -5.29 -2.17
N ASN A 90 13.72 -6.31 -1.68
CA ASN A 90 12.35 -6.63 -2.06
C ASN A 90 11.41 -6.30 -0.88
N THR A 91 10.81 -5.11 -0.88
CA THR A 91 9.93 -4.64 0.20
C THR A 91 8.45 -4.83 -0.07
N GLY A 92 8.04 -4.96 -1.35
CA GLY A 92 6.63 -4.83 -1.70
C GLY A 92 6.05 -3.45 -1.43
N SER A 93 6.89 -2.42 -1.45
CA SER A 93 6.50 -1.03 -1.23
C SER A 93 5.43 -0.57 -2.22
N GLU A 94 5.40 -1.12 -3.43
CA GLU A 94 4.38 -0.84 -4.43
C GLU A 94 2.99 -1.30 -3.98
N ALA A 95 2.88 -2.44 -3.29
CA ALA A 95 1.63 -2.88 -2.71
C ALA A 95 1.22 -1.97 -1.54
N ARG A 96 2.18 -1.65 -0.65
CA ARG A 96 1.94 -0.73 0.49
C ARG A 96 1.48 0.66 0.02
N ALA A 97 1.98 1.13 -1.11
CA ALA A 97 1.58 2.40 -1.70
C ALA A 97 0.06 2.46 -1.93
N LEU A 98 -0.58 1.35 -2.31
CA LEU A 98 -2.01 1.29 -2.58
C LEU A 98 -2.91 1.38 -1.32
N SER A 99 -2.33 1.36 -0.12
CA SER A 99 -3.07 1.48 1.14
C SER A 99 -3.86 2.79 1.30
N SER A 100 -3.44 3.87 0.64
CA SER A 100 -4.10 5.17 0.70
C SER A 100 -3.58 6.08 -0.41
N LEU A 101 -4.31 7.16 -0.70
CA LEU A 101 -3.81 8.22 -1.57
C LEU A 101 -2.46 8.77 -1.08
N ASN A 102 -2.34 9.07 0.22
CA ASN A 102 -1.12 9.64 0.79
C ASN A 102 0.07 8.68 0.68
N ALA A 103 -0.14 7.40 0.95
CA ALA A 103 0.91 6.39 0.78
C ALA A 103 1.38 6.28 -0.67
N CYS A 104 0.46 6.35 -1.64
CA CYS A 104 0.82 6.41 -3.07
C CYS A 104 1.67 7.64 -3.40
N LEU A 105 1.29 8.81 -2.89
CA LEU A 105 2.03 10.05 -3.12
C LEU A 105 3.43 9.99 -2.50
N SER A 106 3.55 9.53 -1.25
CA SER A 106 4.84 9.38 -0.58
C SER A 106 5.74 8.35 -1.28
N TRP A 107 5.17 7.23 -1.74
CA TRP A 107 5.93 6.20 -2.46
C TRP A 107 6.55 6.72 -3.76
N ALA A 108 5.84 7.58 -4.47
CA ALA A 108 6.29 8.15 -5.74
C ALA A 108 6.99 9.52 -5.58
N ASP A 109 7.22 9.98 -4.34
CA ASP A 109 7.70 11.33 -4.01
C ASP A 109 6.94 12.41 -4.81
N ALA A 110 5.62 12.42 -4.67
CA ALA A 110 4.73 13.12 -5.58
C ALA A 110 3.74 14.07 -4.89
N GLN A 111 3.25 15.02 -5.68
CA GLN A 111 2.20 15.95 -5.27
C GLN A 111 1.04 15.93 -6.26
N LEU A 112 -0.16 16.22 -5.77
CA LEU A 112 -1.33 16.33 -6.65
C LEU A 112 -1.16 17.51 -7.62
N ALA A 113 -1.47 17.28 -8.89
CA ALA A 113 -1.40 18.32 -9.92
C ALA A 113 -2.47 19.41 -9.66
N SER A 114 -2.03 20.65 -9.48
CA SER A 114 -2.93 21.80 -9.32
C SER A 114 -3.77 22.03 -10.59
N GLY A 115 -5.08 22.19 -10.43
CA GLY A 115 -5.99 22.55 -11.53
C GLY A 115 -6.61 21.38 -12.30
N ASN A 116 -6.19 20.15 -12.06
CA ASN A 116 -6.82 18.97 -12.63
C ASN A 116 -7.99 18.49 -11.76
N LEU A 117 -9.21 18.57 -12.30
CA LEU A 117 -10.39 18.03 -11.63
C LEU A 117 -10.35 16.49 -11.64
N PRO A 118 -10.52 15.84 -10.48
CA PRO A 118 -10.56 14.39 -10.41
C PRO A 118 -11.69 13.82 -11.28
N ARG A 119 -11.41 12.73 -12.00
CA ARG A 119 -12.39 12.06 -12.86
C ARG A 119 -13.08 10.93 -12.11
N LYS A 120 -14.42 10.91 -12.16
CA LYS A 120 -15.20 9.79 -11.60
C LYS A 120 -15.02 8.54 -12.49
N SER A 121 -14.83 7.38 -11.85
CA SER A 121 -14.73 6.08 -12.51
C SER A 121 -15.27 4.97 -11.61
N ARG A 122 -15.12 3.71 -12.04
CA ARG A 122 -15.32 2.52 -11.22
C ARG A 122 -14.15 1.55 -11.37
N HIS A 123 -13.75 0.92 -10.27
CA HIS A 123 -12.78 -0.18 -10.24
C HIS A 123 -13.24 -1.21 -9.20
N LEU A 124 -13.21 -2.50 -9.54
CA LEU A 124 -13.77 -3.58 -8.71
C LEU A 124 -15.21 -3.31 -8.22
N GLY A 125 -16.04 -2.70 -9.08
CA GLY A 125 -17.42 -2.33 -8.75
C GLY A 125 -17.57 -1.10 -7.82
N ARG A 126 -16.47 -0.61 -7.22
CA ARG A 126 -16.46 0.53 -6.29
C ARG A 126 -16.45 1.86 -7.05
N LYS A 127 -16.98 2.92 -6.46
CA LYS A 127 -16.93 4.28 -7.05
C LYS A 127 -15.58 4.90 -6.74
N THR A 128 -14.93 5.44 -7.75
CA THR A 128 -13.55 5.91 -7.62
C THR A 128 -13.36 7.33 -8.14
N LEU A 129 -12.37 8.03 -7.59
CA LEU A 129 -11.83 9.27 -8.14
C LEU A 129 -10.43 9.03 -8.66
N THR A 130 -10.21 9.38 -9.92
CA THR A 130 -8.87 9.40 -10.51
C THR A 130 -8.28 10.80 -10.36
N SER A 131 -7.19 10.88 -9.62
CA SER A 131 -6.38 12.08 -9.43
C SER A 131 -5.10 11.99 -10.25
N THR A 132 -4.64 13.13 -10.76
CA THR A 132 -3.31 13.25 -11.39
C THR A 132 -2.32 13.71 -10.34
N ALA A 133 -1.18 13.03 -10.25
CA ALA A 133 -0.06 13.39 -9.41
C ALA A 133 1.19 13.60 -10.27
N VAL A 134 2.09 14.46 -9.81
CA VAL A 134 3.37 14.76 -10.43
C VAL A 134 4.46 14.32 -9.45
N ALA A 135 5.27 13.35 -9.86
CA ALA A 135 6.43 12.91 -9.09
C ALA A 135 7.51 14.01 -9.05
N GLY A 136 8.41 13.97 -8.07
CA GLY A 136 9.54 14.90 -7.96
C GLY A 136 10.44 14.94 -9.21
N THR A 137 10.42 13.86 -10.01
CA THR A 137 11.09 13.78 -11.32
C THR A 137 10.36 14.54 -12.45
N GLY A 138 9.19 15.12 -12.17
CA GLY A 138 8.35 15.84 -13.13
C GLY A 138 7.43 14.94 -13.97
N HIS A 139 7.43 13.63 -13.76
CA HIS A 139 6.56 12.71 -14.50
C HIS A 139 5.18 12.63 -13.86
N GLU A 140 4.14 12.68 -14.71
CA GLU A 140 2.77 12.48 -14.27
C GLU A 140 2.45 11.00 -14.06
N PHE A 141 1.60 10.73 -13.07
CA PHE A 141 0.94 9.45 -12.90
C PHE A 141 -0.47 9.66 -12.35
N PHE A 142 -1.31 8.66 -12.58
CA PHE A 142 -2.72 8.66 -12.22
C PHE A 142 -2.95 7.70 -11.07
N ILE A 143 -3.66 8.18 -10.05
CA ILE A 143 -4.04 7.40 -8.88
C ILE A 143 -5.56 7.32 -8.86
N ASN A 144 -6.10 6.11 -8.91
CA ASN A 144 -7.51 5.84 -8.81
C ASN A 144 -7.82 5.40 -7.37
N CYS A 145 -8.54 6.23 -6.62
CA CYS A 145 -8.88 5.98 -5.22
C CYS A 145 -10.36 5.64 -5.06
N ASP A 146 -10.67 4.68 -4.19
CA ASP A 146 -12.02 4.44 -3.72
C ASP A 146 -12.54 5.63 -2.91
N ILE A 147 -13.72 6.14 -3.27
CA ILE A 147 -14.32 7.31 -2.61
C ILE A 147 -14.74 6.98 -1.17
N GLU A 148 -15.16 5.75 -0.93
CA GLU A 148 -15.70 5.37 0.38
C GLU A 148 -14.61 5.19 1.43
N THR A 149 -13.52 4.51 1.06
CA THR A 149 -12.46 4.09 1.98
C THR A 149 -11.17 4.91 1.86
N GLY A 150 -10.98 5.66 0.77
CA GLY A 150 -9.75 6.42 0.51
C GLY A 150 -8.54 5.59 0.08
N ILE A 151 -8.68 4.28 -0.05
CA ILE A 151 -7.61 3.39 -0.54
C ILE A 151 -7.37 3.62 -2.03
N ALA A 152 -6.12 3.49 -2.47
CA ALA A 152 -5.79 3.53 -3.87
C ALA A 152 -6.02 2.13 -4.47
N LEU A 153 -6.86 2.05 -5.51
CA LEU A 153 -7.17 0.80 -6.19
C LEU A 153 -6.27 0.57 -7.41
N LYS A 154 -5.69 1.64 -7.96
CA LYS A 154 -4.79 1.57 -9.10
C LYS A 154 -3.90 2.80 -9.18
N ALA A 155 -2.64 2.60 -9.51
CA ALA A 155 -1.68 3.64 -9.86
C ALA A 155 -1.04 3.30 -11.21
N THR A 156 -1.03 4.26 -12.13
CA THR A 156 -0.43 4.09 -13.47
C THR A 156 0.37 5.32 -13.83
N GLY A 157 1.57 5.15 -14.35
CA GLY A 157 2.40 6.29 -14.73
C GLY A 157 3.59 5.90 -15.57
N GLN A 158 4.55 6.81 -15.63
CA GLN A 158 5.79 6.61 -16.35
C GLN A 158 6.99 6.88 -15.44
N LEU A 159 7.88 5.89 -15.37
CA LEU A 159 9.21 6.04 -14.80
C LEU A 159 10.21 6.28 -15.93
N LEU A 160 11.44 6.68 -15.57
CA LEU A 160 12.54 6.88 -16.53
C LEU A 160 12.75 5.68 -17.46
N ARG A 161 12.52 4.46 -16.95
CA ARG A 161 12.71 3.20 -17.68
C ARG A 161 11.49 2.74 -18.48
N GLY A 162 10.35 3.40 -18.36
CA GLY A 162 9.13 3.04 -19.09
C GLY A 162 7.85 3.17 -18.26
N PRO A 163 6.70 2.78 -18.85
CA PRO A 163 5.41 2.83 -18.18
C PRO A 163 5.31 1.78 -17.07
N PHE A 164 4.48 2.05 -16.07
CA PHE A 164 4.16 1.08 -15.02
C PHE A 164 2.67 1.04 -14.70
N THR A 165 2.25 -0.05 -14.09
CA THR A 165 0.94 -0.19 -13.46
C THR A 165 1.07 -0.96 -12.15
N VAL A 166 0.42 -0.46 -11.11
CA VAL A 166 0.16 -1.17 -9.86
C VAL A 166 -1.35 -1.16 -9.65
N GLU A 167 -1.98 -2.31 -9.52
CA GLU A 167 -3.45 -2.40 -9.42
C GLU A 167 -3.90 -3.47 -8.43
N VAL A 168 -4.99 -3.16 -7.72
CA VAL A 168 -5.69 -4.13 -6.88
C VAL A 168 -6.52 -5.04 -7.77
N GLU A 169 -6.24 -6.35 -7.74
CA GLU A 169 -7.01 -7.40 -8.40
C GLU A 169 -8.13 -7.95 -7.50
N LYS A 170 -7.87 -8.01 -6.19
CA LYS A 170 -8.84 -8.47 -5.17
C LYS A 170 -8.77 -7.57 -3.95
N LEU A 171 -9.91 -7.24 -3.37
CA LEU A 171 -10.02 -6.45 -2.14
C LEU A 171 -11.00 -7.11 -1.17
N GLU A 172 -10.58 -7.31 0.06
CA GLU A 172 -11.38 -7.74 1.20
C GLU A 172 -11.28 -6.66 2.28
N LEU A 173 -12.43 -6.20 2.78
CA LEU A 173 -12.53 -5.22 3.86
C LEU A 173 -13.22 -5.87 5.06
N GLY A 174 -12.74 -5.57 6.27
CA GLY A 174 -13.29 -6.11 7.52
C GLY A 174 -12.46 -7.24 8.12
N ASP A 175 -13.10 -8.10 8.91
CA ASP A 175 -12.38 -9.09 9.69
C ASP A 175 -11.89 -10.29 8.88
N PHE A 176 -10.57 -10.44 8.83
CA PHE A 176 -9.86 -11.66 8.40
C PHE A 176 -9.02 -12.22 9.56
N PRO A 177 -8.65 -13.52 9.51
CA PRO A 177 -7.97 -14.20 10.61
C PRO A 177 -6.70 -13.46 11.05
N ARG A 178 -6.56 -13.16 12.36
CA ARG A 178 -5.39 -12.46 12.94
C ARG A 178 -4.06 -13.11 12.57
N GLY A 179 -4.04 -14.44 12.46
CA GLY A 179 -2.84 -15.20 12.12
C GLY A 179 -2.25 -14.89 10.73
N MET A 180 -2.91 -14.09 9.89
CA MET A 180 -2.32 -13.57 8.65
C MET A 180 -1.23 -12.52 8.89
N LEU A 181 -1.33 -11.77 10.00
CA LEU A 181 -0.41 -10.69 10.36
C LEU A 181 0.78 -11.19 11.17
N GLU A 182 0.81 -12.47 11.52
CA GLU A 182 1.92 -13.10 12.24
C GLU A 182 2.92 -13.70 11.24
N PRO A 183 4.23 -13.47 11.39
CA PRO A 183 5.25 -14.28 10.73
C PRO A 183 4.96 -15.77 10.96
N ILE A 184 4.95 -16.58 9.89
CA ILE A 184 4.57 -18.00 9.99
C ILE A 184 5.48 -18.73 10.99
N HIS A 185 6.75 -18.35 11.10
CA HIS A 185 7.72 -18.92 12.05
C HIS A 185 7.58 -18.43 13.50
N LEU A 186 6.73 -17.44 13.80
CA LEU A 186 6.39 -17.06 15.19
C LEU A 186 5.25 -17.89 15.78
N ARG A 187 4.57 -18.73 14.98
CA ARG A 187 3.57 -19.67 15.50
C ARG A 187 4.21 -20.85 16.22
N ASP A 188 5.36 -21.30 15.76
CA ASP A 188 6.04 -22.48 16.30
C ASP A 188 6.89 -22.18 17.55
N SER A 189 7.12 -20.90 17.87
CA SER A 189 7.91 -20.47 19.04
C SER A 189 7.06 -20.18 20.29
N ARG A 190 5.74 -20.46 20.27
CA ARG A 190 4.88 -20.42 21.47
C ARG A 190 4.72 -21.76 22.18
N LEU A 191 5.46 -22.79 21.77
CA LEU A 191 5.64 -24.00 22.54
C LEU A 191 7.08 -23.99 23.08
N GLU A 192 7.21 -24.21 24.38
CA GLU A 192 8.44 -24.20 25.19
C GLU A 192 8.83 -22.83 25.78
N ALA A 193 8.05 -22.40 26.77
CA ALA A 193 8.64 -21.87 27.99
C ALA A 193 8.51 -22.96 29.09
N PRO A 194 9.56 -23.23 29.89
CA PRO A 194 9.49 -24.18 31.01
C PRO A 194 8.55 -23.72 32.13
#